data_AF-A0AAQ4EV06-F1
#
_entry.id   AF-A0AAQ4EV06-F1
#
_cell.length_a   1.000
_cell.length_b   1.000
_cell.length_c   1.000
_cell.angle_alpha   90.00
_cell.angle_beta   90.00
_cell.angle_gamma   90.00
#
_symmetry.space_group_name_H-M   'P 1'
#
loop_
_entity.id
_entity.type
_entity.pdbx_description
1 polymer ?
#
loop_
_entity_poly.entity_id
_entity_poly.type
_entity_poly.pdbx_seq_one_letter_code
_entity_poly.pdbx_strand_id
1 'polypeptide(L)'
;MNESMNLSVDACYNFHSYVCGGWENQQNAGTYEWSFGIYDMLADKVKISIQNILTGIVPSFTNQNITDKVGIIFNACMAFENTEDRPDGLVNVLKSYGLGDWPMLENTTTNATDMLLKTGIIGLFDLFVQRDSQNLTSHVIQIPLLELMNKEFAKVNINLTKNDVVELHPLKYFEAVDEFLPTFDP
;
A
#
# COMPACT_ATOMS: atom_id res chain seq x y z
N MET A 1 -28.80 -20.47 -6.31
CA MET A 1 -28.00 -21.34 -7.20
C MET A 1 -28.50 -21.26 -8.63
N ASN A 2 -29.77 -21.59 -8.91
CA ASN A 2 -30.27 -21.60 -10.29
C ASN A 2 -30.15 -20.23 -11.01
N GLU A 3 -30.31 -19.13 -10.28
CA GLU A 3 -30.21 -17.76 -10.84
C GLU A 3 -28.80 -17.36 -11.30
N SER A 4 -27.76 -18.02 -10.78
CA SER A 4 -26.37 -17.74 -11.15
C SER A 4 -25.92 -18.54 -12.38
N MET A 5 -26.64 -19.61 -12.72
CA MET A 5 -26.26 -20.56 -13.74
C MET A 5 -26.79 -20.16 -15.12
N ASN A 6 -26.05 -20.51 -16.18
CA ASN A 6 -26.51 -20.46 -17.55
C ASN A 6 -26.67 -21.89 -18.09
N LEU A 7 -27.88 -22.43 -17.96
CA LEU A 7 -28.20 -23.82 -18.34
C LEU A 7 -28.13 -24.08 -19.86
N SER A 8 -27.97 -23.04 -20.68
CA SER A 8 -27.80 -23.15 -22.12
C SER A 8 -26.37 -23.50 -22.53
N VAL A 9 -25.41 -23.48 -21.60
CA VAL A 9 -24.00 -23.83 -21.83
C VAL A 9 -23.75 -25.27 -21.36
N ASP A 10 -22.99 -26.07 -22.12
CA ASP A 10 -22.58 -27.39 -21.64
C ASP A 10 -21.48 -27.27 -20.56
N ALA A 11 -21.76 -27.79 -19.38
CA ALA A 11 -20.84 -27.83 -18.24
C ALA A 11 -19.53 -28.59 -18.54
N CYS A 12 -19.57 -29.60 -19.42
CA CYS A 12 -18.40 -30.38 -19.80
C CYS A 12 -17.43 -29.60 -20.70
N TYR A 13 -17.94 -28.56 -21.37
CA TYR A 13 -17.15 -27.73 -22.30
C TYR A 13 -16.71 -26.41 -21.66
N ASN A 14 -17.60 -25.74 -20.93
CA ASN A 14 -17.28 -24.50 -20.21
C ASN A 14 -18.03 -24.44 -18.88
N PHE A 15 -17.45 -25.09 -17.88
CA PHE A 15 -18.01 -25.16 -16.54
C PHE A 15 -18.24 -23.77 -15.93
N HIS A 16 -17.29 -22.84 -16.12
CA HIS A 16 -17.38 -21.48 -15.59
C HIS A 16 -18.63 -20.74 -16.08
N SER A 17 -18.82 -20.66 -17.40
CA SER A 17 -20.00 -19.99 -17.96
C SER A 17 -21.29 -20.73 -17.62
N TYR A 18 -21.26 -22.06 -17.48
CA TYR A 18 -22.43 -22.82 -17.01
C TYR A 18 -22.83 -22.44 -15.57
N VAL A 19 -21.88 -22.31 -14.64
CA VAL A 19 -22.20 -22.04 -13.23
C VAL A 19 -22.33 -20.56 -12.87
N CYS A 20 -21.63 -19.67 -13.57
CA CYS A 20 -21.56 -18.23 -13.27
C CYS A 20 -22.23 -17.34 -14.32
N GLY A 21 -22.44 -17.83 -15.55
CA GLY A 21 -22.87 -16.99 -16.67
C GLY A 21 -24.25 -16.35 -16.49
N GLY A 22 -25.12 -16.94 -15.67
CA GLY A 22 -26.40 -16.32 -15.30
C GLY A 22 -26.19 -15.09 -14.41
N TRP A 23 -25.27 -15.17 -13.46
CA TRP A 23 -24.90 -14.06 -12.57
C TRP A 23 -24.16 -12.95 -13.32
N GLU A 24 -23.20 -13.31 -14.19
CA GLU A 24 -22.43 -12.35 -15.00
C GLU A 24 -23.34 -11.50 -15.90
N ASN A 25 -24.34 -12.13 -16.52
CA ASN A 25 -25.33 -11.43 -17.36
C ASN A 25 -26.25 -10.49 -16.57
N GLN A 26 -26.37 -10.68 -15.26
CA GLN A 26 -27.16 -9.81 -14.37
C GLN A 26 -26.34 -8.67 -13.78
N GLN A 27 -25.00 -8.77 -13.78
CA GLN A 27 -24.16 -7.71 -13.23
C GLN A 27 -23.99 -6.57 -14.23
N ASN A 28 -24.20 -5.34 -13.77
CA ASN A 28 -23.88 -4.16 -14.56
C ASN A 28 -22.37 -3.92 -14.48
N ALA A 29 -21.69 -3.91 -15.64
CA ALA A 29 -20.25 -3.70 -15.76
C ALA A 29 -19.75 -2.32 -15.26
N GLY A 30 -20.64 -1.40 -14.90
CA GLY A 30 -20.30 -0.01 -14.56
C GLY A 30 -20.02 0.29 -13.08
N THR A 31 -20.23 -0.66 -12.16
CA THR A 31 -20.16 -0.37 -10.71
C THR A 31 -18.78 -0.65 -10.09
N TYR A 32 -17.92 -1.41 -10.78
CA TYR A 32 -16.62 -1.84 -10.26
C TYR A 32 -15.56 -1.73 -11.36
N GLU A 33 -14.48 -0.98 -11.09
CA GLU A 33 -13.51 -0.59 -12.13
C GLU A 33 -12.60 -1.73 -12.63
N TRP A 34 -12.41 -2.81 -11.86
CA TRP A 34 -11.36 -3.81 -12.18
C TRP A 34 -11.74 -5.28 -11.96
N SER A 35 -12.44 -5.62 -10.88
CA SER A 35 -12.90 -6.98 -10.58
C SER A 35 -14.09 -6.97 -9.63
N PHE A 36 -15.05 -7.86 -9.84
CA PHE A 36 -16.18 -8.04 -8.93
C PHE A 36 -16.61 -9.50 -8.87
N GLY A 37 -16.83 -9.99 -7.65
CA GLY A 37 -17.30 -11.33 -7.41
C GLY A 37 -17.84 -11.52 -5.99
N ILE A 38 -18.02 -12.77 -5.59
CA ILE A 38 -18.66 -13.13 -4.32
C ILE A 38 -17.89 -12.60 -3.09
N TYR A 39 -16.56 -12.51 -3.17
CA TYR A 39 -15.75 -11.98 -2.08
C TYR A 39 -15.94 -10.49 -1.89
N ASP A 40 -16.08 -9.72 -2.97
CA ASP A 40 -16.38 -8.29 -2.92
C ASP A 40 -17.78 -8.05 -2.34
N MET A 41 -18.77 -8.82 -2.80
CA MET A 41 -20.13 -8.79 -2.24
C MET A 41 -20.15 -9.10 -0.74
N LEU A 42 -19.30 -10.03 -0.29
CA LEU A 42 -19.17 -10.36 1.12
C LEU A 42 -18.46 -9.24 1.90
N ALA A 43 -17.37 -8.69 1.35
CA ALA A 43 -16.64 -7.57 1.93
C ALA A 43 -17.56 -6.35 2.09
N ASP A 44 -18.42 -6.06 1.12
CA ASP A 44 -19.41 -4.99 1.19
C ASP A 44 -20.40 -5.20 2.34
N LYS A 45 -20.91 -6.43 2.52
CA LYS A 45 -21.79 -6.77 3.66
C LYS A 45 -21.09 -6.61 5.01
N VAL A 46 -19.83 -7.01 5.09
CA VAL A 46 -19.02 -6.84 6.30
C VAL A 46 -18.77 -5.35 6.56
N LYS A 47 -18.43 -4.57 5.53
CA LYS A 47 -18.24 -3.13 5.61
C LYS A 47 -19.48 -2.42 6.14
N ILE A 48 -20.67 -2.73 5.61
CA ILE A 48 -21.95 -2.19 6.10
C ILE A 48 -22.16 -2.55 7.57
N SER A 49 -21.88 -3.79 7.96
CA SER A 49 -22.03 -4.24 9.35
C SER A 49 -21.08 -3.49 10.29
N ILE A 50 -19.82 -3.32 9.89
CA ILE A 50 -18.83 -2.54 10.63
C ILE A 50 -19.27 -1.08 10.73
N GLN A 51 -19.69 -0.46 9.62
CA GLN A 51 -20.17 0.91 9.61
C GLN A 51 -21.33 1.13 10.59
N ASN A 52 -22.30 0.21 10.63
CA ASN A 52 -23.41 0.27 11.58
C ASN A 52 -22.94 0.19 13.04
N ILE A 53 -21.97 -0.69 13.35
CA ILE A 53 -21.38 -0.80 14.68
C ILE A 53 -20.67 0.51 15.05
N LEU A 54 -19.82 1.01 14.16
CA LEU A 54 -19.00 2.20 14.39
C LEU A 54 -19.84 3.47 14.55
N THR A 55 -20.91 3.61 13.77
CA THR A 55 -21.86 4.73 13.86
C THR A 55 -22.61 4.74 15.20
N GLY A 56 -22.80 3.58 15.81
CA GLY A 56 -23.44 3.46 17.13
C GLY A 56 -22.51 3.80 18.31
N ILE A 57 -21.21 4.03 18.08
CA ILE A 57 -20.27 4.34 19.16
C ILE A 57 -20.43 5.80 19.58
N VAL A 58 -20.69 6.03 20.86
CA VAL A 58 -20.61 7.35 21.50
C VAL A 58 -19.33 7.38 22.34
N PRO A 59 -18.21 7.88 21.79
CA PRO A 59 -16.92 7.76 22.46
C PRO A 59 -16.77 8.76 23.60
N SER A 60 -16.11 8.34 24.67
CA SER A 60 -15.59 9.26 25.69
C SER A 60 -14.30 9.93 25.22
N PHE A 61 -14.13 11.22 25.47
CA PHE A 61 -12.87 11.93 25.24
C PHE A 61 -11.94 11.92 26.46
N THR A 62 -12.39 11.36 27.58
CA THR A 62 -11.62 11.23 28.83
C THR A 62 -11.48 9.76 29.22
N ASN A 63 -10.28 9.35 29.66
CA ASN A 63 -9.97 7.97 30.04
C ASN A 63 -10.38 6.91 29.00
N GLN A 64 -10.03 7.17 27.73
CA GLN A 64 -10.41 6.38 26.56
C GLN A 64 -9.98 4.90 26.63
N ASN A 65 -10.93 3.99 26.36
CA ASN A 65 -10.65 2.60 26.01
C ASN A 65 -10.52 2.43 24.48
N ILE A 66 -10.35 1.19 24.01
CA ILE A 66 -10.18 0.91 22.58
C ILE A 66 -11.43 1.29 21.75
N THR A 67 -12.62 1.04 22.28
CA THR A 67 -13.88 1.39 21.60
C THR A 67 -14.01 2.90 21.46
N ASP A 68 -13.64 3.66 22.49
CA ASP A 68 -13.63 5.12 22.43
C ASP A 68 -12.70 5.63 21.33
N LYS A 69 -11.45 5.12 21.29
CA LYS A 69 -10.47 5.53 20.28
C LYS A 69 -10.93 5.21 18.86
N VAL A 70 -11.48 4.01 18.66
CA VAL A 70 -12.03 3.60 17.37
C VAL A 70 -13.20 4.48 16.96
N GLY A 71 -14.11 4.80 17.89
CA GLY A 71 -15.22 5.73 17.63
C GLY A 71 -14.76 7.14 17.29
N ILE A 72 -13.73 7.66 17.99
CA ILE A 72 -13.15 8.98 17.69
C ILE A 72 -12.56 9.01 16.29
N ILE A 73 -11.76 8.00 15.91
CA ILE A 73 -11.15 7.92 14.58
C ILE A 73 -12.23 7.84 13.50
N PHE A 74 -13.25 7.00 13.71
CA PHE A 74 -14.36 6.88 12.77
C PHE A 74 -15.12 8.19 12.60
N ASN A 75 -15.52 8.83 13.70
CA ASN A 75 -16.25 10.09 13.68
C ASN A 75 -15.43 11.22 13.04
N ALA A 76 -14.12 11.28 13.32
CA ALA A 76 -13.23 12.23 12.69
C ALA A 76 -13.19 12.00 11.17
N CYS A 77 -13.03 10.77 10.71
CA CYS A 77 -13.01 10.43 9.28
C CYS A 77 -14.32 10.80 8.57
N MET A 78 -15.47 10.47 9.16
CA MET A 78 -16.79 10.76 8.56
C MET A 78 -17.10 12.26 8.49
N ALA A 79 -16.53 13.08 9.37
CA ALA A 79 -16.75 14.51 9.38
C ALA A 79 -16.19 15.25 8.14
N PHE A 80 -15.32 14.60 7.35
CA PHE A 80 -14.66 15.21 6.18
C PHE A 80 -15.43 15.06 4.85
N GLU A 81 -16.57 14.34 4.82
CA GLU A 81 -17.26 13.98 3.56
C GLU A 81 -17.61 15.19 2.66
N ASN A 82 -17.76 16.38 3.24
CA ASN A 82 -18.10 17.62 2.52
C ASN A 82 -17.16 18.80 2.82
N THR A 83 -15.95 18.53 3.31
CA THR A 83 -14.97 19.58 3.58
C THR A 83 -13.98 19.71 2.45
N GLU A 84 -13.58 20.95 2.12
CA GLU A 84 -12.49 21.20 1.18
C GLU A 84 -11.19 20.54 1.66
N ASP A 85 -10.36 20.15 0.69
CA ASP A 85 -9.03 19.62 0.95
C ASP A 85 -8.23 20.58 1.85
N ARG A 86 -7.52 20.00 2.82
CA ARG A 86 -6.71 20.75 3.80
C ARG A 86 -5.22 20.52 3.59
N PRO A 87 -4.62 21.12 2.54
CA PRO A 87 -3.19 20.96 2.26
C PRO A 87 -2.32 21.51 3.40
N ASP A 88 -2.81 22.49 4.15
CA ASP A 88 -2.20 23.00 5.37
C ASP A 88 -2.04 21.92 6.45
N GLY A 89 -3.01 21.01 6.56
CA GLY A 89 -2.94 19.85 7.44
C GLY A 89 -1.76 18.95 7.10
N LEU A 90 -1.59 18.62 5.81
CA LEU A 90 -0.47 17.82 5.32
C LEU A 90 0.88 18.55 5.55
N VAL A 91 0.96 19.85 5.28
CA VAL A 91 2.16 20.66 5.53
C VAL A 91 2.53 20.65 7.01
N ASN A 92 1.55 20.77 7.91
CA ASN A 92 1.79 20.72 9.35
C ASN A 92 2.27 19.34 9.82
N VAL A 93 1.75 18.26 9.23
CA VAL A 93 2.27 16.90 9.45
C VAL A 93 3.72 16.82 8.98
N LEU A 94 4.04 17.23 7.75
CA LEU A 94 5.42 17.19 7.25
C LEU A 94 6.37 17.98 8.17
N LYS A 95 5.98 19.18 8.60
CA LYS A 95 6.75 19.98 9.56
C LYS A 95 6.96 19.26 10.90
N SER A 96 5.95 18.57 11.43
CA SER A 96 6.06 17.88 12.73
C SER A 96 7.01 16.67 12.68
N TYR A 97 7.21 16.08 11.50
CA TYR A 97 8.19 15.02 11.26
C TYR A 97 9.56 15.55 10.79
N GLY A 98 9.82 16.86 10.88
CA GLY A 98 11.09 17.45 10.45
C GLY A 98 11.28 17.56 8.93
N LEU A 99 10.20 17.37 8.18
CA LEU A 99 10.14 17.45 6.71
C LEU A 99 9.51 18.78 6.24
N GLY A 100 9.65 19.85 7.03
CA GLY A 100 9.12 21.16 6.68
C GLY A 100 9.73 21.77 5.41
N ASP A 101 11.00 21.43 5.14
CA ASP A 101 11.76 21.93 3.99
C ASP A 101 11.59 21.07 2.73
N TRP A 102 10.53 20.26 2.68
CA TRP A 102 10.29 19.34 1.57
C TRP A 102 10.29 20.11 0.23
N PRO A 103 11.08 19.69 -0.79
CA PRO A 103 11.30 20.48 -2.00
C PRO A 103 10.05 20.83 -2.82
N MET A 104 8.93 20.14 -2.61
CA MET A 104 7.65 20.48 -3.25
C MET A 104 6.84 21.54 -2.50
N LEU A 105 7.16 21.82 -1.24
CA LEU A 105 6.44 22.80 -0.41
C LEU A 105 7.02 24.21 -0.57
N GLU A 106 8.33 24.31 -0.68
CA GLU A 106 9.07 25.56 -0.88
C GLU A 106 10.21 25.29 -1.88
N ASN A 107 10.66 26.32 -2.61
CA ASN A 107 11.85 26.27 -3.46
C ASN A 107 13.12 26.16 -2.58
N THR A 108 13.28 25.04 -1.87
CA THR A 108 14.43 24.76 -1.01
C THR A 108 15.54 24.11 -1.83
N THR A 109 16.79 24.36 -1.44
CA THR A 109 17.98 23.73 -2.04
C THR A 109 18.33 22.41 -1.33
N THR A 110 17.37 21.77 -0.66
CA THR A 110 17.63 20.54 0.09
C THR A 110 17.97 19.44 -0.90
N ASN A 111 19.20 18.94 -0.85
CA ASN A 111 19.66 17.88 -1.74
C ASN A 111 19.06 16.51 -1.32
N ALA A 112 19.15 15.53 -2.20
CA ALA A 112 18.59 14.20 -1.98
C ALA A 112 19.21 13.49 -0.76
N THR A 113 20.50 13.73 -0.47
CA THR A 113 21.22 13.13 0.66
C THR A 113 20.69 13.63 1.99
N ASP A 114 20.49 14.93 2.14
CA ASP A 114 19.92 15.52 3.37
C ASP A 114 18.48 15.05 3.58
N MET A 115 17.71 14.91 2.50
CA MET A 115 16.36 14.37 2.58
C MET A 115 16.36 12.90 2.98
N LEU A 116 17.28 12.09 2.45
CA LEU A 116 17.45 10.69 2.83
C LEU A 116 17.84 10.52 4.31
N LEU A 117 18.71 11.40 4.82
CA LEU A 117 19.07 11.37 6.23
C LEU A 117 17.89 11.71 7.14
N LYS A 118 16.99 12.61 6.69
CA LYS A 118 15.76 12.98 7.42
C LYS A 118 14.68 11.89 7.34
N THR A 119 14.44 11.30 6.17
CA THR A 119 13.43 10.24 5.98
C THR A 119 13.92 8.86 6.44
N GLY A 120 15.23 8.71 6.58
CA GLY A 120 15.88 7.45 6.93
C GLY A 120 15.83 6.41 5.81
N ILE A 121 16.38 5.24 6.10
CA ILE A 121 16.48 4.13 5.15
C ILE A 121 15.11 3.62 4.66
N ILE A 122 14.03 3.83 5.44
CA ILE A 122 12.64 3.49 5.06
C ILE A 122 12.15 4.33 3.87
N GLY A 123 12.71 5.54 3.68
CA GLY A 123 12.41 6.38 2.51
C GLY A 123 12.94 5.82 1.18
N LEU A 124 13.85 4.83 1.21
CA LEU A 124 14.39 4.17 0.02
C LEU A 124 14.05 2.69 -0.07
N PHE A 125 14.05 2.01 1.07
CA PHE A 125 13.88 0.57 1.15
C PHE A 125 12.71 0.24 2.06
N ASP A 126 11.81 -0.60 1.58
CA ASP A 126 10.82 -1.21 2.45
C ASP A 126 11.52 -2.11 3.47
N LEU A 127 11.38 -1.75 4.75
CA LEU A 127 11.98 -2.46 5.87
C LEU A 127 10.88 -3.11 6.69
N PHE A 128 10.95 -4.44 6.79
CA PHE A 128 10.00 -5.21 7.58
C PHE A 128 10.70 -5.99 8.67
N VAL A 129 10.14 -5.97 9.87
CA VAL A 129 10.52 -6.95 10.89
C VAL A 129 9.62 -8.16 10.69
N GLN A 130 10.20 -9.27 10.26
CA GLN A 130 9.49 -10.53 10.08
C GLN A 130 10.08 -11.61 10.97
N ARG A 131 9.29 -12.66 11.21
CA ARG A 131 9.79 -13.86 11.87
C ARG A 131 10.84 -14.52 11.00
N ASP A 132 11.91 -15.00 11.61
CA ASP A 132 12.95 -15.74 10.89
C ASP A 132 12.41 -17.09 10.43
N SER A 133 12.56 -17.39 9.13
CA SER A 133 12.10 -18.65 8.54
C SER A 133 12.92 -19.86 8.98
N GLN A 134 14.15 -19.65 9.44
CA GLN A 134 15.02 -20.70 9.98
C GLN A 134 14.89 -20.83 11.50
N ASN A 135 14.43 -19.78 12.19
CA ASN A 135 14.17 -19.80 13.63
C ASN A 135 12.88 -19.04 13.99
N LEU A 136 11.79 -19.78 14.15
CA LEU A 136 10.46 -19.21 14.40
C LEU A 136 10.31 -18.45 15.73
N THR A 137 11.32 -18.48 16.61
CA THR A 137 11.35 -17.73 17.88
C THR A 137 12.07 -16.38 17.78
N SER A 138 12.80 -16.13 16.70
CA SER A 138 13.49 -14.86 16.43
C SER A 138 12.80 -14.04 15.34
N HIS A 139 13.18 -12.76 15.29
CA HIS A 139 12.77 -11.84 14.24
C HIS A 139 14.00 -11.31 13.52
N VAL A 140 13.87 -11.06 12.22
CA VAL A 140 14.91 -10.52 11.35
C VAL A 140 14.37 -9.31 10.61
N ILE A 141 15.26 -8.36 10.33
CA ILE A 141 14.96 -7.25 9.41
C ILE A 141 15.09 -7.81 8.00
N GLN A 142 14.00 -7.76 7.23
CA GLN A 142 14.00 -8.09 5.82
C GLN A 142 14.00 -6.80 4.99
N ILE A 143 14.93 -6.76 4.05
CA ILE A 143 14.96 -5.80 2.94
C ILE A 143 14.70 -6.63 1.69
N PRO A 144 13.67 -6.34 0.87
CA PRO A 144 13.38 -7.06 -0.38
C PRO A 144 14.39 -6.69 -1.47
N LEU A 145 15.69 -6.77 -1.14
CA LEU A 145 16.77 -6.33 -1.99
C LEU A 145 16.80 -7.10 -3.30
N LEU A 146 16.45 -8.40 -3.30
CA LEU A 146 16.39 -9.22 -4.50
C LEU A 146 15.40 -8.66 -5.53
N GLU A 147 14.24 -8.17 -5.11
CA GLU A 147 13.23 -7.63 -6.02
C GLU A 147 13.68 -6.27 -6.59
N LEU A 148 14.20 -5.40 -5.72
CA LEU A 148 14.78 -4.12 -6.12
C LEU A 148 15.94 -4.31 -7.09
N MET A 149 16.82 -5.25 -6.79
CA MET A 149 17.93 -5.60 -7.65
C MET A 149 17.45 -6.18 -8.97
N ASN A 150 16.51 -7.12 -8.97
CA ASN A 150 15.99 -7.68 -10.23
C ASN A 150 15.34 -6.62 -11.12
N LYS A 151 14.72 -5.58 -10.55
CA LYS A 151 14.21 -4.45 -11.33
C LYS A 151 15.32 -3.69 -12.06
N GLU A 152 16.47 -3.46 -11.42
CA GLU A 152 17.61 -2.77 -12.03
C GLU A 152 18.40 -3.68 -12.97
N PHE A 153 18.69 -4.91 -12.55
CA PHE A 153 19.45 -5.88 -13.32
C PHE A 153 18.69 -6.39 -14.56
N ALA A 154 17.35 -6.37 -14.55
CA ALA A 154 16.54 -6.64 -15.73
C ALA A 154 16.80 -5.65 -16.87
N LYS A 155 17.16 -4.39 -16.58
CA LYS A 155 17.53 -3.39 -17.63
C LYS A 155 18.76 -3.82 -18.43
N VAL A 156 19.60 -4.68 -17.86
CA VAL A 156 20.78 -5.25 -18.49
C VAL A 156 20.65 -6.76 -18.72
N ASN A 157 19.42 -7.27 -18.77
CA ASN A 157 19.12 -8.68 -19.06
C ASN A 157 19.71 -9.69 -18.06
N ILE A 158 19.92 -9.27 -16.80
CA ILE A 158 20.34 -10.12 -15.70
C ILE A 158 19.15 -10.41 -14.79
N ASN A 159 18.96 -11.67 -14.41
CA ASN A 159 17.92 -12.09 -13.48
C ASN A 159 18.57 -12.85 -12.32
N LEU A 160 18.52 -12.26 -11.14
CA LEU A 160 19.08 -12.78 -9.90
C LEU A 160 18.10 -13.76 -9.24
N THR A 161 18.65 -14.84 -8.71
CA THR A 161 17.96 -15.84 -7.90
C THR A 161 18.31 -15.67 -6.42
N LYS A 162 17.53 -16.32 -5.55
CA LYS A 162 17.81 -16.35 -4.09
C LYS A 162 19.17 -16.97 -3.73
N ASN A 163 19.79 -17.70 -4.67
CA ASN A 163 21.07 -18.37 -4.46
C ASN A 163 22.26 -17.56 -5.01
N ASP A 164 21.99 -16.46 -5.72
CA ASP A 164 23.05 -15.66 -6.33
C ASP A 164 23.70 -14.77 -5.26
N VAL A 165 25.03 -14.81 -5.21
CA VAL A 165 25.81 -13.95 -4.33
C VAL A 165 26.03 -12.62 -5.04
N VAL A 166 25.47 -11.56 -4.47
CA VAL A 166 25.71 -10.19 -4.94
C VAL A 166 26.59 -9.51 -3.91
N GLU A 167 27.81 -9.16 -4.33
CA GLU A 167 28.66 -8.28 -3.54
C GLU A 167 28.17 -6.84 -3.71
N LEU A 168 27.58 -6.31 -2.64
CA LEU A 168 27.30 -4.89 -2.55
C LEU A 168 28.60 -4.21 -2.10
N HIS A 169 29.06 -3.25 -2.87
CA HIS A 169 30.10 -2.31 -2.44
C HIS A 169 29.45 -0.96 -2.13
N PRO A 170 28.77 -0.82 -0.97
CA PRO A 170 27.98 0.37 -0.65
C PRO A 170 28.78 1.66 -0.80
N LEU A 171 30.05 1.69 -0.37
CA LEU A 171 30.92 2.87 -0.55
C LEU A 171 31.12 3.24 -2.02
N LYS A 172 31.45 2.27 -2.88
CA LYS A 172 31.60 2.53 -4.33
C LYS A 172 30.29 2.89 -5.00
N TYR A 173 29.17 2.33 -4.54
CA TYR A 173 27.85 2.68 -5.04
C TYR A 173 27.49 4.12 -4.68
N PHE A 174 27.69 4.53 -3.41
CA PHE A 174 27.45 5.92 -3.00
C PHE A 174 28.42 6.88 -3.70
N GLU A 175 29.71 6.54 -3.85
CA GLU A 175 30.66 7.33 -4.63
C GLU A 175 30.24 7.48 -6.10
N ALA A 176 29.79 6.40 -6.75
CA ALA A 176 29.32 6.43 -8.14
C ALA A 176 28.01 7.20 -8.31
N VAL A 177 27.10 7.12 -7.33
CA VAL A 177 25.86 7.91 -7.33
C VAL A 177 26.17 9.38 -7.11
N ASP A 178 27.09 9.73 -6.19
CA ASP A 178 27.52 11.10 -5.93
C ASP A 178 28.24 11.72 -7.16
N GLU A 179 28.95 10.91 -7.94
CA GLU A 179 29.55 11.30 -9.22
C GLU A 179 28.50 11.42 -10.35
N PHE A 180 27.46 10.60 -10.34
CA PHE A 180 26.41 10.58 -11.37
C PHE A 180 25.37 11.70 -11.19
N LEU A 181 24.98 12.02 -9.95
CA LEU A 181 23.93 13.00 -9.65
C LEU A 181 24.15 14.40 -10.29
N PRO A 182 25.37 14.96 -10.37
CA PRO A 182 25.65 16.23 -11.05
C PRO A 182 25.53 16.17 -12.59
N THR A 183 25.53 14.96 -13.18
CA THR A 183 25.43 14.78 -14.64
C THR A 183 23.98 14.71 -15.13
N PHE A 184 23.03 14.69 -14.19
CA PHE A 184 21.61 14.74 -14.47
C PHE A 184 21.17 16.21 -14.53
N ASP A 185 21.06 16.76 -15.74
CA ASP A 185 20.35 18.02 -15.96
C ASP A 185 18.83 17.71 -16.01
N PRO A 186 17.94 18.50 -15.39
CA PRO A 186 16.51 18.19 -15.25
C PRO A 186 15.73 17.98 -16.54
#